data_AF-A0A8H7VS50-F1
#
_entry.id   AF-A0A8H7VS50-F1
#
_cell.length_a   1.000
_cell.length_b   1.000
_cell.length_c   1.000
_cell.angle_alpha   90.00
_cell.angle_beta   90.00
_cell.angle_gamma   90.00
#
_symmetry.space_group_name_H-M   'P 1'
#
loop_
_entity.id
_entity.type
_entity.pdbx_description
1 polymer ?
#
loop_
_entity_poly.entity_id
_entity_poly.type
_entity_poly.pdbx_seq_one_letter_code
_entity_poly.pdbx_strand_id
1 'polypeptide(L)'
;MLENIGFPQAGGTGYPKKLSAASKKKVREGSKKITKKWILASGRCVEDVMYSFTKNFFFEHPAHSWLLNFEDPIWGDAFTVTEMEEVKSQHMWDLTKKTLPNDLMNILFKLNNKSKLEEIYNEFNGLWIDPVQERERHWIKSAVIDYCLLFVNNREINHYGSERDLFEEVYKFIRQSRQINSTETKSTFVKFLNEKNKVTDEKEDKKREYESTMDFIYRDIGLGFTKAILPMYDADMSKELIERELEVPKMLRKFLITLAKKNDVNHELLKTAAIVINGFFISIVVVSFKGSVSVVTTSPRLQMPVSVEEIPRLLPRALNLIYTYAMIIKDTVDLVKNSGSIVKLEAEDTYFPAPI
;
A
#
# COMPACT_ATOMS: atom_id res chain seq x y z
N MET A 1 6.77 -14.23 -32.68
CA MET A 1 7.18 -15.03 -31.51
C MET A 1 7.23 -14.12 -30.29
N LEU A 2 6.07 -13.79 -29.73
CA LEU A 2 5.91 -13.12 -28.43
C LEU A 2 4.73 -13.79 -27.70
N GLU A 3 4.74 -15.12 -27.71
CA GLU A 3 3.99 -15.94 -26.75
C GLU A 3 5.02 -16.42 -25.73
N ASN A 4 4.71 -16.31 -24.44
CA ASN A 4 5.56 -16.61 -23.26
C ASN A 4 6.34 -15.45 -22.64
N ILE A 5 5.63 -14.38 -22.26
CA ILE A 5 5.92 -13.73 -20.98
C ILE A 5 4.85 -14.23 -20.02
N GLY A 6 5.26 -15.09 -19.09
CA GLY A 6 4.37 -15.85 -18.21
C GLY A 6 3.53 -14.97 -17.30
N PHE A 7 2.30 -14.69 -17.74
CA PHE A 7 1.18 -14.60 -16.81
C PHE A 7 0.69 -16.04 -16.55
N PRO A 8 0.29 -16.40 -15.31
CA PRO A 8 -0.25 -17.72 -15.01
C PRO A 8 -1.39 -18.04 -16.00
N GLN A 9 -1.25 -19.14 -16.74
CA GLN A 9 -2.31 -19.61 -17.62
C GLN A 9 -3.49 -20.11 -16.79
N ALA A 10 -4.67 -19.74 -17.26
CA ALA A 10 -5.94 -19.85 -16.57
C ALA A 10 -6.33 -21.27 -16.18
N GLY A 11 -6.70 -21.43 -14.91
CA GLY A 11 -7.25 -22.66 -14.35
C GLY A 11 -7.84 -22.41 -12.95
N GLY A 12 -8.67 -21.38 -12.80
CA GLY A 12 -9.34 -21.04 -11.54
C GLY A 12 -9.17 -19.56 -11.15
N THR A 13 -10.19 -18.74 -11.37
CA THR A 13 -10.41 -17.40 -10.78
C THR A 13 -9.38 -16.27 -10.92
N GLY A 14 -8.19 -16.45 -11.51
CA GLY A 14 -7.23 -15.37 -11.79
C GLY A 14 -7.30 -14.81 -13.22
N TYR A 15 -7.65 -13.53 -13.43
CA TYR A 15 -7.61 -12.91 -14.76
C TYR A 15 -7.15 -11.43 -14.75
N PRO A 16 -6.10 -11.06 -15.50
CA PRO A 16 -5.99 -9.71 -16.04
C PRO A 16 -7.05 -9.52 -17.14
N LYS A 17 -7.84 -8.45 -17.04
CA LYS A 17 -8.96 -8.17 -17.93
C LYS A 17 -8.49 -7.93 -19.38
N LYS A 18 -9.12 -8.59 -20.36
CA LYS A 18 -8.86 -8.29 -21.78
C LYS A 18 -9.23 -6.84 -22.08
N LEU A 19 -8.34 -6.11 -22.75
CA LEU A 19 -8.55 -4.70 -23.03
C LEU A 19 -9.62 -4.50 -24.12
N SER A 20 -10.63 -3.69 -23.79
CA SER A 20 -11.61 -3.22 -24.75
C SER A 20 -11.02 -2.14 -25.67
N ALA A 21 -11.60 -1.96 -26.86
CA ALA A 21 -11.25 -0.84 -27.74
C ALA A 21 -11.46 0.52 -27.06
N ALA A 22 -12.49 0.64 -26.20
CA ALA A 22 -12.76 1.83 -25.43
C ALA A 22 -11.64 2.12 -24.40
N SER A 23 -11.15 1.09 -23.70
CA SER A 23 -10.03 1.21 -22.76
C SER A 23 -8.76 1.69 -23.48
N LYS A 24 -8.41 1.08 -24.62
CA LYS A 24 -7.25 1.50 -25.43
C LYS A 24 -7.38 2.95 -25.91
N LYS A 25 -8.60 3.36 -26.31
CA LYS A 25 -8.88 4.76 -26.69
C LYS A 25 -8.68 5.72 -25.52
N LYS A 26 -9.14 5.38 -24.30
CA LYS A 26 -8.93 6.19 -23.08
C LYS A 26 -7.44 6.40 -22.78
N VAL A 27 -6.62 5.35 -22.83
CA VAL A 27 -5.16 5.47 -22.59
C VAL A 27 -4.53 6.42 -23.59
N ARG A 28 -4.84 6.27 -24.88
CA ARG A 28 -4.33 7.14 -25.95
C ARG A 28 -4.77 8.60 -25.83
N GLU A 29 -6.00 8.85 -25.42
CA GLU A 29 -6.48 10.21 -25.19
C GLU A 29 -5.87 10.82 -23.93
N GLY A 30 -5.66 10.01 -22.89
CA GLY A 30 -4.96 10.38 -21.68
C GLY A 30 -3.53 10.84 -21.96
N SER A 31 -2.77 10.09 -22.76
CA SER A 31 -1.37 10.39 -23.07
C SER A 31 -1.20 11.75 -23.77
N LYS A 32 -2.11 12.09 -24.68
CA LYS A 32 -2.09 13.36 -25.42
C LYS A 32 -2.37 14.60 -24.55
N LYS A 33 -3.01 14.42 -23.40
CA LYS A 33 -3.40 15.51 -22.50
C LYS A 33 -2.36 15.79 -21.41
N ILE A 34 -1.34 14.96 -21.28
CA ILE A 34 -0.28 15.13 -20.27
C ILE A 34 0.51 16.40 -20.60
N THR A 35 0.48 17.37 -19.69
CA THR A 35 1.12 18.68 -19.85
C THR A 35 2.50 18.73 -19.21
N LYS A 36 2.73 18.02 -18.10
CA LYS A 36 4.02 17.91 -17.43
C LYS A 36 4.53 16.48 -17.52
N LYS A 37 5.59 16.29 -18.31
CA LYS A 37 6.20 14.99 -18.59
C LYS A 37 7.50 14.82 -17.81
N TRP A 38 7.81 13.58 -17.44
CA TRP A 38 9.10 13.23 -16.85
C TRP A 38 10.13 13.00 -17.96
N ILE A 39 11.02 13.96 -18.12
CA ILE A 39 12.12 13.91 -19.09
C ILE A 39 13.38 13.36 -18.41
N LEU A 40 13.95 12.31 -18.99
CA LEU A 40 15.20 11.68 -18.55
C LEU A 40 16.41 12.45 -19.11
N ALA A 41 17.59 12.19 -18.56
CA ALA A 41 18.86 12.73 -19.07
C ALA A 41 19.12 12.33 -20.53
N SER A 42 18.57 11.20 -20.99
CA SER A 42 18.60 10.77 -22.40
C SER A 42 17.74 11.65 -23.33
N GLY A 43 16.92 12.55 -22.78
CA GLY A 43 15.91 13.32 -23.50
C GLY A 43 14.61 12.55 -23.77
N ARG A 44 14.55 11.26 -23.43
CA ARG A 44 13.31 10.47 -23.55
C ARG A 44 12.32 10.83 -22.45
N CYS A 45 11.04 10.76 -22.80
CA CYS A 45 9.92 11.03 -21.92
C CYS A 45 9.35 9.72 -21.38
N VAL A 46 9.30 9.54 -20.06
CA VAL A 46 8.82 8.30 -19.41
C VAL A 46 7.39 7.97 -19.82
N GLU A 47 6.48 8.95 -19.83
CA GLU A 47 5.09 8.75 -20.24
C GLU A 47 4.98 8.22 -21.69
N ASP A 48 5.78 8.77 -22.60
CA ASP A 48 5.77 8.35 -24.00
C ASP A 48 6.34 6.94 -24.17
N VAL A 49 7.38 6.59 -23.40
CA VAL A 49 7.93 5.23 -23.35
C VAL A 49 6.87 4.25 -22.84
N MET A 50 6.26 4.51 -21.69
CA MET A 50 5.21 3.67 -21.11
C MET A 50 4.05 3.45 -22.07
N TYR A 51 3.55 4.53 -22.69
CA TYR A 51 2.47 4.43 -23.67
C TYR A 51 2.88 3.63 -24.90
N SER A 52 4.05 3.95 -25.49
CA SER A 52 4.52 3.31 -26.72
C SER A 52 4.73 1.81 -26.56
N PHE A 53 5.22 1.39 -25.39
CA PHE A 53 5.49 0.00 -25.05
C PHE A 53 4.19 -0.79 -24.82
N THR A 54 3.24 -0.20 -24.09
CA THR A 54 2.03 -0.92 -23.62
C THR A 54 0.80 -0.78 -24.52
N LYS A 55 0.81 0.11 -25.52
CA LYS A 55 -0.34 0.35 -26.43
C LYS A 55 -0.87 -0.90 -27.14
N ASN A 56 -0.01 -1.88 -27.37
CA ASN A 56 -0.33 -3.09 -28.11
C ASN A 56 -0.69 -4.28 -27.21
N PHE A 57 -0.63 -4.13 -25.89
CA PHE A 57 -0.95 -5.22 -24.97
C PHE A 57 -2.40 -5.68 -25.18
N PHE A 58 -2.63 -7.00 -25.01
CA PHE A 58 -3.94 -7.62 -25.13
C PHE A 58 -4.70 -7.60 -23.80
N PHE A 59 -3.96 -7.75 -22.70
CA PHE A 59 -4.46 -7.73 -21.35
C PHE A 59 -4.08 -6.42 -20.66
N GLU A 60 -4.89 -6.05 -19.68
CA GLU A 60 -4.68 -4.87 -18.87
C GLU A 60 -3.37 -4.97 -18.08
N HIS A 61 -2.67 -3.83 -18.02
CA HIS A 61 -1.41 -3.67 -17.32
C HIS A 61 -1.44 -2.41 -16.45
N PRO A 62 -0.79 -2.37 -15.27
CA PRO A 62 -0.71 -1.15 -14.44
C PRO A 62 -0.30 0.12 -15.20
N ALA A 63 0.59 -0.03 -16.18
CA ALA A 63 1.03 1.05 -17.07
C ALA A 63 -0.10 1.76 -17.81
N HIS A 64 -1.20 1.08 -18.14
CA HIS A 64 -2.37 1.72 -18.77
C HIS A 64 -3.08 2.72 -17.86
N SER A 65 -2.86 2.59 -16.55
CA SER A 65 -3.29 3.55 -15.53
C SER A 65 -2.16 4.49 -15.09
N TRP A 66 -1.06 4.57 -15.86
CA TRP A 66 0.12 5.40 -15.58
C TRP A 66 0.79 5.07 -14.24
N LEU A 67 0.71 3.80 -13.87
CA LEU A 67 1.43 3.23 -12.74
C LEU A 67 2.71 2.60 -13.25
N LEU A 68 3.84 2.99 -12.67
CA LEU A 68 5.16 2.52 -13.04
C LEU A 68 5.77 1.83 -11.82
N ASN A 69 5.93 0.52 -11.91
CA ASN A 69 6.66 -0.29 -10.92
C ASN A 69 7.98 -0.75 -11.56
N PHE A 70 9.12 -0.27 -11.08
CA PHE A 70 10.43 -0.64 -11.66
C PHE A 70 10.91 -2.04 -11.29
N GLU A 71 10.22 -2.72 -10.38
CA GLU A 71 10.45 -4.13 -10.08
C GLU A 71 9.79 -5.05 -11.12
N ASP A 72 8.90 -4.51 -11.95
CA ASP A 72 8.27 -5.25 -13.04
C ASP A 72 9.29 -5.49 -14.18
N PRO A 73 9.61 -6.76 -14.49
CA PRO A 73 10.67 -7.09 -15.43
C PRO A 73 10.41 -6.62 -16.86
N ILE A 74 9.16 -6.33 -17.25
CA ILE A 74 8.85 -5.90 -18.62
C ILE A 74 9.56 -4.59 -18.99
N TRP A 75 9.93 -3.77 -18.00
CA TRP A 75 10.55 -2.48 -18.25
C TRP A 75 11.98 -2.59 -18.77
N GLY A 76 12.63 -3.76 -18.59
CA GLY A 76 13.94 -4.04 -19.19
C GLY A 76 13.95 -3.99 -20.71
N ASP A 77 12.80 -4.22 -21.35
CA ASP A 77 12.65 -4.14 -22.81
C ASP A 77 12.31 -2.72 -23.30
N ALA A 78 11.89 -1.83 -22.39
CA ALA A 78 11.40 -0.49 -22.73
C ALA A 78 12.43 0.62 -22.43
N PHE A 79 13.19 0.47 -21.35
CA PHE A 79 14.19 1.41 -20.87
C PHE A 79 15.59 0.81 -20.96
N THR A 80 16.58 1.67 -21.22
CA THR A 80 17.99 1.27 -21.10
C THR A 80 18.38 1.09 -19.63
N VAL A 81 19.49 0.39 -19.37
CA VAL A 81 20.01 0.20 -18.00
C VAL A 81 20.29 1.54 -17.33
N THR A 82 20.90 2.49 -18.05
CA THR A 82 21.20 3.83 -17.52
C THR A 82 19.95 4.64 -17.20
N GLU A 83 18.91 4.54 -18.03
CA GLU A 83 17.61 5.18 -17.76
C GLU A 83 16.94 4.55 -16.54
N MET A 84 16.99 3.23 -16.39
CA MET A 84 16.46 2.53 -15.22
C MET A 84 17.19 2.93 -13.94
N GLU A 85 18.52 3.08 -13.99
CA GLU A 85 19.32 3.56 -12.86
C GLU A 85 19.02 5.02 -12.51
N GLU A 86 18.95 5.91 -13.51
CA GLU A 86 18.58 7.31 -13.33
C GLU A 86 17.24 7.40 -12.59
N VAL A 87 16.24 6.71 -13.13
CA VAL A 87 14.89 6.75 -12.62
C VAL A 87 14.77 6.15 -11.23
N LYS A 88 15.46 5.03 -10.96
CA LYS A 88 15.56 4.46 -9.60
C LYS A 88 16.24 5.44 -8.65
N SER A 89 17.34 6.07 -9.03
CA SER A 89 18.06 7.00 -8.15
C SER A 89 17.26 8.26 -7.81
N GLN A 90 16.47 8.77 -8.77
CA GLN A 90 15.65 9.98 -8.59
C GLN A 90 14.38 9.71 -7.78
N HIS A 91 13.84 8.48 -7.84
CA HIS A 91 12.50 8.20 -7.34
C HIS A 91 12.33 7.00 -6.42
N MET A 92 13.41 6.26 -6.11
CA MET A 92 13.35 5.28 -5.03
C MET A 92 13.14 6.01 -3.71
N TRP A 93 11.85 6.10 -3.35
CA TRP A 93 11.47 6.15 -1.95
C TRP A 93 11.90 4.82 -1.35
N ASP A 94 13.11 4.83 -0.83
CA ASP A 94 13.63 3.71 -0.11
C ASP A 94 12.80 3.55 1.16
N LEU A 95 11.92 2.54 1.15
CA LEU A 95 11.10 2.16 2.30
C LEU A 95 11.97 1.84 3.53
N THR A 96 13.27 1.59 3.35
CA THR A 96 14.22 1.38 4.44
C THR A 96 14.72 2.69 5.07
N LYS A 97 14.50 3.88 4.46
CA LYS A 97 14.94 5.17 5.03
C LYS A 97 14.17 5.59 6.28
N LYS A 98 12.98 5.02 6.52
CA LYS A 98 12.16 5.29 7.70
C LYS A 98 12.02 4.03 8.55
N THR A 99 13.13 3.62 9.17
CA THR A 99 13.11 2.56 10.17
C THR A 99 12.65 3.09 11.53
N LEU A 100 12.34 2.16 12.42
CA LEU A 100 12.15 2.45 13.84
C LEU A 100 13.35 3.24 14.38
N PRO A 101 13.11 4.35 15.11
CA PRO A 101 14.15 5.04 15.85
C PRO A 101 14.82 4.12 16.87
N ASN A 102 16.07 4.45 17.24
CA ASN A 102 16.87 3.61 18.13
C ASN A 102 16.20 3.32 19.47
N ASP A 103 15.43 4.27 20.02
CA ASP A 103 14.75 4.06 21.30
C ASP A 103 13.62 3.03 21.19
N LEU A 104 12.89 3.01 20.07
CA LEU A 104 11.90 1.98 19.76
C LEU A 104 12.54 0.62 19.48
N MET A 105 13.68 0.61 18.77
CA MET A 105 14.46 -0.61 18.54
C MET A 105 14.99 -1.21 19.85
N ASN A 106 15.42 -0.37 20.80
CA ASN A 106 15.89 -0.81 22.12
C ASN A 106 14.80 -1.54 22.92
N ILE A 107 13.53 -1.16 22.76
CA ILE A 107 12.41 -1.89 23.35
C ILE A 107 12.29 -3.27 22.71
N LEU A 108 12.37 -3.37 21.38
CA LEU A 108 12.28 -4.63 20.66
C LEU A 108 13.47 -5.56 20.93
N PHE A 109 14.68 -5.03 21.16
CA PHE A 109 15.85 -5.83 21.52
C PHE A 109 15.69 -6.57 22.84
N LYS A 110 14.69 -6.23 23.66
CA LYS A 110 14.31 -7.06 24.81
C LYS A 110 13.79 -8.44 24.41
N LEU A 111 13.43 -8.67 23.14
CA LEU A 111 13.09 -9.99 22.62
C LEU A 111 14.31 -10.90 22.42
N ASN A 112 15.54 -10.35 22.42
CA ASN A 112 16.75 -11.12 22.15
C ASN A 112 16.87 -12.33 23.10
N ASN A 113 17.17 -13.48 22.50
CA ASN A 113 17.35 -14.77 23.17
C ASN A 113 16.14 -15.30 23.95
N LYS A 114 14.94 -14.70 23.78
CA LYS A 114 13.71 -15.24 24.35
C LYS A 114 13.10 -16.27 23.41
N SER A 115 12.58 -17.36 23.96
CA SER A 115 11.89 -18.39 23.15
C SER A 115 10.61 -18.90 23.80
N LYS A 116 10.31 -18.49 25.04
CA LYS A 116 9.11 -18.89 25.76
C LYS A 116 8.13 -17.74 25.92
N LEU A 117 6.85 -18.08 25.87
CA LEU A 117 5.75 -17.12 25.95
C LEU A 117 5.81 -16.30 27.24
N GLU A 118 6.00 -16.96 28.39
CA GLU A 118 6.07 -16.32 29.71
C GLU A 118 7.24 -15.33 29.81
N GLU A 119 8.40 -15.68 29.23
CA GLU A 119 9.59 -14.81 29.24
C GLU A 119 9.36 -13.54 28.43
N ILE A 120 8.73 -13.66 27.26
CA ILE A 120 8.37 -12.51 26.42
C ILE A 120 7.31 -11.67 27.11
N TYR A 121 6.21 -12.30 27.56
CA TYR A 121 5.10 -11.61 28.18
C TYR A 121 5.54 -10.85 29.45
N ASN A 122 6.26 -11.49 30.37
CA ASN A 122 6.68 -10.88 31.62
C ASN A 122 7.65 -9.71 31.41
N GLU A 123 8.57 -9.82 30.46
CA GLU A 123 9.50 -8.74 30.11
C GLU A 123 8.74 -7.49 29.62
N PHE A 124 7.81 -7.66 28.68
CA PHE A 124 7.09 -6.54 28.09
C PHE A 124 6.01 -5.99 29.02
N ASN A 125 5.30 -6.85 29.74
CA ASN A 125 4.30 -6.46 30.72
C ASN A 125 4.92 -5.68 31.89
N GLY A 126 6.15 -6.03 32.29
CA GLY A 126 6.91 -5.35 33.34
C GLY A 126 7.43 -3.95 32.96
N LEU A 127 7.38 -3.54 31.68
CA LEU A 127 7.80 -2.20 31.27
C LEU A 127 6.78 -1.16 31.71
N TRP A 128 7.21 -0.16 32.50
CA TRP A 128 6.40 1.03 32.70
C TRP A 128 6.62 2.01 31.55
N ILE A 129 5.57 2.32 30.79
CA ILE A 129 5.57 3.24 29.65
C ILE A 129 4.28 4.05 29.70
N ASP A 130 4.38 5.38 29.70
CA ASP A 130 3.21 6.25 29.76
C ASP A 130 2.42 6.21 28.44
N PRO A 131 1.14 5.78 28.43
CA PRO A 131 0.35 5.65 27.19
C PRO A 131 0.02 6.99 26.51
N VAL A 132 0.10 8.10 27.22
CA VAL A 132 -0.25 9.45 26.74
C VAL A 132 0.98 10.18 26.25
N GLN A 133 2.07 10.15 27.02
CA GLN A 133 3.32 10.86 26.74
C GLN A 133 4.26 10.07 25.82
N GLU A 134 4.26 8.74 25.92
CA GLU A 134 5.18 7.85 25.19
C GLU A 134 4.43 6.96 24.18
N ARG A 135 3.52 7.56 23.40
CA ARG A 135 2.58 6.84 22.50
C ARG A 135 3.24 5.81 21.60
N GLU A 136 4.38 6.13 20.97
CA GLU A 136 5.07 5.21 20.05
C GLU A 136 5.67 4.00 20.78
N ARG A 137 6.23 4.23 21.97
CA ARG A 137 6.77 3.16 22.84
C ARG A 137 5.65 2.29 23.40
N HIS A 138 4.55 2.91 23.79
CA HIS A 138 3.36 2.22 24.25
C HIS A 138 2.79 1.35 23.13
N TRP A 139 2.70 1.86 21.90
CA TRP A 139 2.26 1.08 20.74
C TRP A 139 3.10 -0.18 20.54
N ILE A 140 4.43 -0.11 20.59
CA ILE A 140 5.30 -1.30 20.47
C ILE A 140 5.04 -2.29 21.61
N LYS A 141 5.01 -1.78 22.85
CA LYS A 141 4.74 -2.63 24.03
C LYS A 141 3.41 -3.36 23.87
N SER A 142 2.33 -2.63 23.56
CA SER A 142 1.00 -3.19 23.37
C SER A 142 0.99 -4.19 22.22
N ALA A 143 1.65 -3.89 21.11
CA ALA A 143 1.70 -4.79 19.97
C ALA A 143 2.36 -6.14 20.33
N VAL A 144 3.47 -6.14 21.06
CA VAL A 144 4.14 -7.38 21.48
C VAL A 144 3.28 -8.16 22.48
N ILE A 145 2.70 -7.48 23.49
CA ILE A 145 1.84 -8.13 24.47
C ILE A 145 0.60 -8.74 23.81
N ASP A 146 -0.12 -7.95 23.01
CA ASP A 146 -1.32 -8.38 22.29
C ASP A 146 -1.01 -9.58 21.39
N TYR A 147 0.14 -9.57 20.70
CA TYR A 147 0.55 -10.68 19.84
C TYR A 147 0.91 -11.94 20.64
N CYS A 148 1.57 -11.80 21.79
CA CYS A 148 1.82 -12.92 22.70
C CYS A 148 0.52 -13.57 23.19
N LEU A 149 -0.51 -12.76 23.47
CA LEU A 149 -1.79 -13.28 23.97
C LEU A 149 -2.51 -14.21 22.99
N LEU A 150 -2.20 -14.13 21.69
CA LEU A 150 -2.70 -15.09 20.68
C LEU A 150 -2.27 -16.54 21.00
N PHE A 151 -1.16 -16.72 21.71
CA PHE A 151 -0.55 -18.01 21.98
C PHE A 151 -0.89 -18.61 23.36
N VAL A 152 -1.75 -17.95 24.15
CA VAL A 152 -2.08 -18.40 25.51
C VAL A 152 -2.80 -19.75 25.50
N ASN A 153 -3.73 -19.93 24.56
CA ASN A 153 -4.54 -21.15 24.47
C ASN A 153 -3.94 -22.20 23.53
N ASN A 154 -3.14 -21.77 22.55
CA ASN A 154 -2.51 -22.66 21.58
C ASN A 154 -1.12 -22.13 21.21
N ARG A 155 -0.10 -23.00 21.18
CA ARG A 155 1.28 -22.60 20.87
C ARG A 155 1.52 -22.31 19.38
N GLU A 156 0.57 -22.73 18.54
CA GLU A 156 0.59 -22.46 17.11
C GLU A 156 -0.73 -21.83 16.68
N ILE A 157 -0.64 -20.88 15.75
CA ILE A 157 -1.80 -20.24 15.16
C ILE A 157 -2.08 -20.89 13.81
N ASN A 158 -3.06 -21.78 13.79
CA ASN A 158 -3.27 -22.63 12.62
C ASN A 158 -4.39 -22.12 11.70
N HIS A 159 -5.48 -21.54 12.23
CA HIS A 159 -6.63 -21.07 11.42
C HIS A 159 -7.28 -19.80 11.97
N TYR A 160 -7.87 -19.00 11.07
CA TYR A 160 -8.79 -17.90 11.40
C TYR A 160 -10.11 -18.09 10.66
N GLY A 161 -11.22 -17.75 11.32
CA GLY A 161 -12.57 -17.91 10.78
C GLY A 161 -12.93 -16.90 9.70
N SER A 162 -12.32 -15.71 9.72
CA SER A 162 -12.60 -14.64 8.76
C SER A 162 -11.41 -13.68 8.54
N GLU A 163 -11.44 -12.90 7.44
CA GLU A 163 -10.49 -11.80 7.20
C GLU A 163 -10.52 -10.77 8.35
N ARG A 164 -11.68 -10.61 8.99
CA ARG A 164 -11.86 -9.67 10.11
C ARG A 164 -11.13 -10.16 11.36
N ASP A 165 -11.20 -11.44 11.67
CA ASP A 165 -10.52 -12.02 12.84
C ASP A 165 -9.01 -11.91 12.64
N LEU A 166 -8.53 -12.23 11.43
CA LEU A 166 -7.14 -12.01 11.05
C LEU A 166 -6.72 -10.56 11.30
N PHE A 167 -7.55 -9.59 10.89
CA PHE A 167 -7.24 -8.18 11.07
C PHE A 167 -7.28 -7.72 12.54
N GLU A 168 -8.35 -8.02 13.28
CA GLU A 168 -8.57 -7.51 14.64
C GLU A 168 -7.75 -8.25 15.71
N GLU A 169 -7.32 -9.49 15.44
CA GLU A 169 -6.53 -10.30 16.37
C GLU A 169 -5.04 -10.27 16.02
N VAL A 170 -4.65 -10.78 14.84
CA VAL A 170 -3.22 -10.86 14.44
C VAL A 170 -2.64 -9.48 14.17
N TYR A 171 -3.38 -8.68 13.40
CA TYR A 171 -2.89 -7.42 12.90
C TYR A 171 -3.44 -6.21 13.65
N LYS A 172 -3.90 -6.41 14.89
CA LYS A 172 -4.41 -5.36 15.79
C LYS A 172 -3.49 -4.15 15.89
N PHE A 173 -2.18 -4.38 15.88
CA PHE A 173 -1.15 -3.34 15.92
C PHE A 173 -1.21 -2.37 14.73
N ILE A 174 -1.73 -2.79 13.58
CA ILE A 174 -1.96 -1.91 12.42
C ILE A 174 -3.00 -0.85 12.78
N ARG A 175 -4.13 -1.23 13.36
CA ARG A 175 -5.16 -0.28 13.81
C ARG A 175 -4.63 0.63 14.91
N GLN A 176 -3.84 0.11 15.82
CA GLN A 176 -3.23 0.89 16.90
C GLN A 176 -2.17 1.88 16.41
N SER A 177 -1.59 1.69 15.21
CA SER A 177 -0.60 2.60 14.61
C SER A 177 -1.12 4.04 14.41
N ARG A 178 -2.44 4.24 14.49
CA ARG A 178 -3.09 5.57 14.55
C ARG A 178 -2.53 6.47 15.65
N GLN A 179 -1.96 5.89 16.71
CA GLN A 179 -1.31 6.61 17.81
C GLN A 179 -0.04 7.34 17.35
N ILE A 180 0.61 6.87 16.26
CA ILE A 180 1.86 7.41 15.71
C ILE A 180 1.59 8.60 14.78
N ASN A 181 0.60 8.44 13.89
CA ASN A 181 0.30 9.39 12.82
C ASN A 181 -0.89 10.31 13.12
N SER A 182 -1.52 10.16 14.29
CA SER A 182 -2.68 10.94 14.74
C SER A 182 -3.83 10.91 13.73
N THR A 183 -4.00 9.79 13.01
CA THR A 183 -5.12 9.60 12.07
C THR A 183 -6.35 8.98 12.75
N GLU A 184 -7.51 9.17 12.15
CA GLU A 184 -8.70 8.39 12.50
C GLU A 184 -8.76 7.10 11.67
N THR A 185 -9.38 6.07 12.22
CA THR A 185 -9.64 4.81 11.51
C THR A 185 -11.14 4.67 11.35
N LYS A 186 -11.63 4.58 10.10
CA LYS A 186 -13.05 4.39 9.80
C LYS A 186 -13.22 3.12 8.98
N SER A 187 -14.03 2.19 9.46
CA SER A 187 -14.38 0.97 8.72
C SER A 187 -15.50 1.28 7.73
N THR A 188 -15.18 1.79 6.53
CA THR A 188 -16.23 2.18 5.56
C THR A 188 -15.77 2.13 4.09
N PHE A 189 -15.75 0.94 3.48
CA PHE A 189 -15.53 0.81 2.03
C PHE A 189 -16.76 1.23 1.18
N VAL A 190 -17.98 1.29 1.76
CA VAL A 190 -19.22 1.38 0.94
C VAL A 190 -19.60 2.81 0.51
N LYS A 191 -19.06 3.88 1.10
CA LYS A 191 -19.52 5.26 0.77
C LYS A 191 -18.70 5.94 -0.33
N PHE A 192 -17.37 5.83 -0.32
CA PHE A 192 -16.51 6.61 -1.24
C PHE A 192 -16.62 6.16 -2.72
N LEU A 193 -16.95 4.90 -2.98
CA LEU A 193 -17.17 4.39 -4.34
C LEU A 193 -18.57 4.73 -4.89
N ASN A 194 -19.57 4.89 -4.02
CA ASN A 194 -20.97 5.04 -4.43
C ASN A 194 -21.39 6.48 -4.76
N GLU A 195 -20.61 7.50 -4.35
CA GLU A 195 -20.96 8.90 -4.65
C GLU A 195 -20.86 9.26 -6.15
N LYS A 196 -20.22 8.42 -6.99
CA LYS A 196 -20.16 8.63 -8.45
C LYS A 196 -21.14 7.80 -9.29
N ASN A 197 -21.84 6.83 -8.69
CA ASN A 197 -22.77 5.96 -9.44
C ASN A 197 -24.25 6.33 -9.23
N LYS A 198 -24.55 7.54 -8.74
CA LYS A 198 -25.92 8.09 -8.73
C LYS A 198 -26.31 8.69 -10.07
N VAL A 199 -26.15 7.92 -11.15
CA VAL A 199 -26.92 8.09 -12.39
C VAL A 199 -27.15 6.67 -12.93
N THR A 200 -28.43 6.29 -12.99
CA THR A 200 -29.02 5.12 -13.68
C THR A 200 -28.55 3.73 -13.24
N ASP A 201 -29.22 3.14 -12.26
CA ASP A 201 -30.32 2.19 -12.49
C ASP A 201 -30.60 1.41 -11.19
N GLU A 202 -31.84 1.52 -10.73
CA GLU A 202 -32.40 0.61 -9.74
C GLU A 202 -32.47 -0.78 -10.35
N LYS A 203 -31.66 -1.73 -9.86
CA LYS A 203 -32.05 -3.14 -9.66
C LYS A 203 -30.95 -3.98 -9.00
N GLU A 204 -31.43 -4.74 -8.02
CA GLU A 204 -30.82 -5.90 -7.34
C GLU A 204 -29.71 -5.63 -6.32
N ASP A 205 -30.18 -5.30 -5.11
CA ASP A 205 -29.61 -5.75 -3.85
C ASP A 205 -29.29 -7.26 -3.88
N LYS A 206 -28.06 -7.60 -4.26
CA LYS A 206 -27.40 -8.80 -3.75
C LYS A 206 -26.39 -8.33 -2.72
N LYS A 207 -26.73 -8.53 -1.44
CA LYS A 207 -25.79 -8.52 -0.30
C LYS A 207 -24.57 -9.37 -0.69
N ARG A 208 -23.49 -8.72 -1.12
CA ARG A 208 -22.19 -9.38 -1.20
C ARG A 208 -21.66 -9.47 0.22
N GLU A 209 -21.45 -10.71 0.63
CA GLU A 209 -20.81 -11.10 1.87
C GLU A 209 -19.42 -10.45 1.99
N TYR A 210 -19.04 -10.16 3.22
CA TYR A 210 -18.13 -9.10 3.63
C TYR A 210 -16.65 -9.38 3.28
N GLU A 211 -16.06 -8.60 2.37
CA GLU A 211 -14.61 -8.40 2.32
C GLU A 211 -14.23 -7.43 3.46
N SER A 212 -13.42 -7.86 4.43
CA SER A 212 -13.05 -7.01 5.56
C SER A 212 -11.93 -6.06 5.13
N THR A 213 -12.35 -5.00 4.45
CA THR A 213 -11.51 -3.92 3.99
C THR A 213 -11.60 -2.78 5.02
N MET A 214 -10.47 -2.32 5.55
CA MET A 214 -10.45 -1.20 6.50
C MET A 214 -9.67 -0.02 5.93
N ASP A 215 -10.32 1.15 5.90
CA ASP A 215 -9.73 2.37 5.38
C ASP A 215 -9.09 3.16 6.54
N PHE A 216 -7.81 3.53 6.39
CA PHE A 216 -7.16 4.49 7.29
C PHE A 216 -7.45 5.91 6.76
N ILE A 217 -8.63 6.40 7.13
CA ILE A 217 -9.15 7.69 6.67
C ILE A 217 -8.68 8.82 7.59
N TYR A 218 -7.75 9.64 7.11
CA TYR A 218 -7.56 10.97 7.67
C TYR A 218 -8.59 11.96 7.09
N ARG A 219 -9.37 12.63 7.96
CA ARG A 219 -10.31 13.76 7.65
C ARG A 219 -11.09 13.62 6.33
N ASP A 220 -11.63 12.44 6.03
CA ASP A 220 -12.43 12.18 4.83
C ASP A 220 -11.67 12.35 3.48
N ILE A 221 -10.33 12.22 3.47
CA ILE A 221 -9.50 12.36 2.25
C ILE A 221 -8.84 11.03 1.83
N GLY A 222 -8.84 9.99 2.66
CA GLY A 222 -8.33 8.65 2.31
C GLY A 222 -6.83 8.66 2.01
N LEU A 223 -5.98 8.69 3.04
CA LEU A 223 -4.52 8.74 2.89
C LEU A 223 -3.88 7.35 2.92
N GLY A 224 -4.51 6.42 3.62
CA GLY A 224 -4.04 5.05 3.78
C GLY A 224 -5.16 4.03 3.77
N PHE A 225 -4.83 2.80 3.43
CA PHE A 225 -5.79 1.71 3.28
C PHE A 225 -5.20 0.36 3.73
N THR A 226 -6.03 -0.56 4.21
CA THR A 226 -5.62 -1.95 4.45
C THR A 226 -6.57 -2.92 3.75
N LYS A 227 -5.98 -3.81 2.95
CA LYS A 227 -6.65 -4.98 2.36
C LYS A 227 -6.21 -6.24 3.09
N ALA A 228 -7.17 -7.03 3.54
CA ALA A 228 -6.94 -8.39 4.00
C ALA A 228 -7.47 -9.39 2.95
N ILE A 229 -6.74 -10.48 2.78
CA ILE A 229 -7.04 -11.60 1.88
C ILE A 229 -6.85 -12.88 2.70
N LEU A 230 -7.86 -13.77 2.71
CA LEU A 230 -7.71 -15.09 3.33
C LEU A 230 -6.96 -16.06 2.41
N PRO A 231 -5.97 -16.83 2.92
CA PRO A 231 -5.18 -17.77 2.13
C PRO A 231 -6.01 -18.86 1.46
N MET A 232 -7.12 -19.28 2.08
CA MET A 232 -8.02 -20.29 1.49
C MET A 232 -8.66 -19.83 0.19
N TYR A 233 -8.77 -18.51 -0.02
CA TYR A 233 -9.28 -17.91 -1.26
C TYR A 233 -8.16 -17.54 -2.25
N ASP A 234 -6.91 -17.82 -1.91
CA ASP A 234 -5.73 -17.40 -2.67
C ASP A 234 -4.59 -18.42 -2.60
N ALA A 235 -4.93 -19.70 -2.75
CA ALA A 235 -3.98 -20.81 -2.60
C ALA A 235 -2.83 -20.75 -3.63
N ASP A 236 -3.04 -20.12 -4.78
CA ASP A 236 -2.04 -19.92 -5.84
C ASP A 236 -1.38 -18.53 -5.81
N MET A 237 -1.70 -17.69 -4.80
CA MET A 237 -1.27 -16.30 -4.66
C MET A 237 -1.69 -15.36 -5.80
N SER A 238 -2.58 -15.81 -6.70
CA SER A 238 -3.01 -15.02 -7.86
C SER A 238 -3.81 -13.79 -7.45
N LYS A 239 -4.63 -13.89 -6.40
CA LYS A 239 -5.43 -12.79 -5.87
C LYS A 239 -4.55 -11.77 -5.17
N GLU A 240 -3.59 -12.18 -4.32
CA GLU A 240 -2.62 -11.27 -3.71
C GLU A 240 -1.84 -10.52 -4.79
N LEU A 241 -1.38 -11.22 -5.84
CA LEU A 241 -0.61 -10.60 -6.92
C LEU A 241 -1.43 -9.53 -7.65
N ILE A 242 -2.66 -9.84 -8.04
CA ILE A 242 -3.56 -8.90 -8.72
C ILE A 242 -3.87 -7.69 -7.82
N GLU A 243 -4.20 -7.94 -6.55
CA GLU A 243 -4.51 -6.86 -5.61
C GLU A 243 -3.29 -5.96 -5.40
N ARG A 244 -2.12 -6.55 -5.11
CA ARG A 244 -0.88 -5.82 -4.80
C ARG A 244 -0.33 -5.06 -6.01
N GLU A 245 -0.42 -5.61 -7.22
CA GLU A 245 0.25 -5.06 -8.40
C GLU A 245 -0.66 -4.25 -9.32
N LEU A 246 -1.99 -4.41 -9.21
CA LEU A 246 -2.95 -3.72 -10.08
C LEU A 246 -4.01 -2.94 -9.32
N GLU A 247 -4.86 -3.61 -8.53
CA GLU A 247 -6.07 -2.97 -7.97
C GLU A 247 -5.76 -1.97 -6.85
N VAL A 248 -4.91 -2.35 -5.89
CA VAL A 248 -4.48 -1.46 -4.80
C VAL A 248 -3.70 -0.26 -5.34
N PRO A 249 -2.68 -0.40 -6.21
CA PRO A 249 -2.00 0.75 -6.82
C PRO A 249 -2.94 1.72 -7.57
N LYS A 250 -3.92 1.20 -8.32
CA LYS A 250 -4.94 2.05 -8.99
C LYS A 250 -5.76 2.83 -7.98
N MET A 251 -6.17 2.20 -6.89
CA MET A 251 -6.93 2.86 -5.83
C MET A 251 -6.10 3.96 -5.15
N LEU A 252 -4.86 3.64 -4.77
CA LEU A 252 -3.92 4.58 -4.18
C LEU A 252 -3.63 5.78 -5.08
N ARG A 253 -3.49 5.56 -6.40
CA ARG A 253 -3.38 6.64 -7.38
C ARG A 253 -4.63 7.53 -7.40
N LYS A 254 -5.84 6.97 -7.32
CA LYS A 254 -7.08 7.78 -7.26
C LYS A 254 -7.09 8.68 -6.02
N PHE A 255 -6.68 8.16 -4.86
CA PHE A 255 -6.53 8.96 -3.65
C PHE A 255 -5.48 10.05 -3.83
N LEU A 256 -4.32 9.72 -4.42
CA LEU A 256 -3.24 10.66 -4.65
C LEU A 256 -3.64 11.79 -5.61
N ILE A 257 -4.34 11.49 -6.71
CA ILE A 257 -4.90 12.50 -7.62
C ILE A 257 -5.90 13.39 -6.87
N THR A 258 -6.74 12.80 -6.01
CA THR A 258 -7.74 13.56 -5.24
C THR A 258 -7.07 14.49 -4.25
N LEU A 259 -6.00 14.05 -3.59
CA LEU A 259 -5.18 14.87 -2.69
C LEU A 259 -4.53 16.03 -3.43
N ALA A 260 -3.89 15.75 -4.57
CA ALA A 260 -3.23 16.77 -5.38
C ALA A 260 -4.21 17.83 -5.92
N LYS A 261 -5.45 17.44 -6.23
CA LYS A 261 -6.48 18.38 -6.72
C LYS A 261 -7.14 19.20 -5.62
N LYS A 262 -7.27 18.63 -4.42
CA LYS A 262 -7.94 19.31 -3.29
C LYS A 262 -7.00 20.23 -2.52
N ASN A 263 -5.69 20.02 -2.61
CA ASN A 263 -4.71 20.74 -1.80
C ASN A 263 -3.67 21.36 -2.73
N ASP A 264 -3.34 22.63 -2.51
CA ASP A 264 -2.28 23.34 -3.24
C ASP A 264 -0.90 22.96 -2.67
N VAL A 265 -0.53 21.70 -2.86
CA VAL A 265 0.77 21.14 -2.48
C VAL A 265 1.52 20.72 -3.72
N ASN A 266 2.85 20.75 -3.64
CA ASN A 266 3.66 20.07 -4.64
C ASN A 266 3.29 18.57 -4.64
N HIS A 267 2.64 18.14 -5.72
CA HIS A 267 2.11 16.79 -5.85
C HIS A 267 3.22 15.72 -5.86
N GLU A 268 4.45 16.06 -6.24
CA GLU A 268 5.59 15.14 -6.18
C GLU A 268 5.99 14.78 -4.73
N LEU A 269 5.59 15.61 -3.74
CA LEU A 269 5.83 15.34 -2.33
C LEU A 269 4.73 14.48 -1.69
N LEU A 270 3.56 14.38 -2.32
CA LEU A 270 2.45 13.59 -1.82
C LEU A 270 2.73 12.09 -1.98
N LYS A 271 2.31 11.32 -0.96
CA LYS A 271 2.34 9.85 -0.99
C LYS A 271 1.05 9.28 -0.43
N THR A 272 0.58 8.18 -1.02
CA THR A 272 -0.47 7.32 -0.48
C THR A 272 0.09 5.92 -0.29
N ALA A 273 -0.40 5.20 0.71
CA ALA A 273 0.11 3.86 1.03
C ALA A 273 -1.01 2.91 1.41
N ALA A 274 -0.84 1.63 1.08
CA ALA A 274 -1.72 0.56 1.53
C ALA A 274 -0.93 -0.56 2.17
N ILE A 275 -1.58 -1.27 3.08
CA ILE A 275 -1.10 -2.53 3.62
C ILE A 275 -1.89 -3.67 2.96
N VAL A 276 -1.17 -4.67 2.46
CA VAL A 276 -1.75 -5.89 1.87
C VAL A 276 -1.41 -7.06 2.78
N ILE A 277 -2.44 -7.73 3.28
CA ILE A 277 -2.35 -8.90 4.15
C ILE A 277 -2.86 -10.12 3.38
N ASN A 278 -2.07 -11.20 3.35
CA ASN A 278 -2.50 -12.51 2.88
C ASN A 278 -2.19 -13.55 3.96
N GLY A 279 -3.18 -13.90 4.78
CA GLY A 279 -2.96 -14.71 5.98
C GLY A 279 -1.86 -14.13 6.88
N PHE A 280 -0.84 -14.92 7.18
CA PHE A 280 0.32 -14.52 7.97
C PHE A 280 1.41 -13.80 7.16
N PHE A 281 1.08 -13.25 6.00
CA PHE A 281 1.98 -12.42 5.24
C PHE A 281 1.48 -10.99 5.15
N ILE A 282 2.41 -10.05 5.27
CA ILE A 282 2.15 -8.61 5.21
C ILE A 282 3.13 -7.92 4.28
N SER A 283 2.63 -6.96 3.52
CA SER A 283 3.43 -6.06 2.67
C SER A 283 2.80 -4.67 2.61
N ILE A 284 3.57 -3.69 2.15
CA ILE A 284 3.11 -2.32 1.89
C ILE A 284 3.26 -2.01 0.41
N VAL A 285 2.26 -1.34 -0.14
CA VAL A 285 2.30 -0.67 -1.45
C VAL A 285 2.28 0.83 -1.21
N VAL A 286 3.23 1.57 -1.80
CA VAL A 286 3.27 3.03 -1.76
C VAL A 286 3.15 3.58 -3.17
N VAL A 287 2.36 4.62 -3.33
CA VAL A 287 2.22 5.35 -4.60
C VAL A 287 2.59 6.82 -4.38
N SER A 288 3.44 7.34 -5.26
CA SER A 288 3.86 8.74 -5.30
C SER A 288 3.81 9.28 -6.74
N PHE A 289 3.95 10.59 -6.94
CA PHE A 289 4.00 11.18 -8.28
C PHE A 289 5.41 11.55 -8.73
N LYS A 290 5.61 11.41 -10.05
CA LYS A 290 6.62 12.15 -10.81
C LYS A 290 6.00 12.66 -12.09
N GLY A 291 5.88 13.98 -12.23
CA GLY A 291 5.03 14.56 -13.26
C GLY A 291 3.62 13.93 -13.21
N SER A 292 3.16 13.36 -14.33
CA SER A 292 1.84 12.70 -14.41
C SER A 292 1.88 11.18 -14.13
N VAL A 293 3.07 10.59 -14.00
CA VAL A 293 3.29 9.17 -13.69
C VAL A 293 3.18 8.95 -12.19
N SER A 294 2.48 7.87 -11.81
CA SER A 294 2.51 7.37 -10.44
C SER A 294 3.55 6.28 -10.33
N VAL A 295 4.56 6.50 -9.49
CA VAL A 295 5.57 5.49 -9.18
C VAL A 295 5.03 4.61 -8.06
N VAL A 296 5.04 3.30 -8.29
CA VAL A 296 4.66 2.27 -7.33
C VAL A 296 5.92 1.70 -6.69
N THR A 297 5.93 1.62 -5.37
CA THR A 297 7.00 0.99 -4.59
C THR A 297 6.40 0.00 -3.62
N THR A 298 6.92 -1.23 -3.64
CA THR A 298 6.44 -2.34 -2.80
C THR A 298 7.48 -2.71 -1.76
N SER A 299 7.04 -3.05 -0.55
CA SER A 299 7.93 -3.66 0.43
C SER A 299 8.15 -5.15 0.11
N PRO A 300 9.23 -5.76 0.61
CA PRO A 300 9.30 -7.21 0.71
C PRO A 300 8.07 -7.77 1.45
N ARG A 301 7.64 -8.95 1.04
CA ARG A 301 6.60 -9.73 1.72
C ARG A 301 7.18 -10.31 3.01
N LEU A 302 6.64 -9.91 4.16
CA LEU A 302 7.10 -10.36 5.47
C LEU A 302 6.16 -11.42 6.02
N GLN A 303 6.73 -12.49 6.58
CA GLN A 303 5.98 -13.49 7.33
C GLN A 303 5.80 -13.04 8.78
N MET A 304 4.60 -13.25 9.32
CA MET A 304 4.25 -13.07 10.72
C MET A 304 4.54 -14.34 11.52
N PRO A 305 4.87 -14.24 12.82
CA PRO A 305 5.07 -15.41 13.67
C PRO A 305 3.78 -16.25 13.76
N VAL A 306 3.91 -17.55 13.47
CA VAL A 306 2.84 -18.55 13.66
C VAL A 306 3.10 -19.47 14.86
N SER A 307 4.30 -19.37 15.46
CA SER A 307 4.65 -19.97 16.75
C SER A 307 5.34 -18.96 17.68
N VAL A 308 5.41 -19.28 18.96
CA VAL A 308 6.03 -18.41 19.99
C VAL A 308 7.52 -18.18 19.71
N GLU A 309 8.23 -19.21 19.25
CA GLU A 309 9.66 -19.20 18.97
C GLU A 309 10.03 -18.25 17.82
N GLU A 310 9.07 -17.95 16.95
CA GLU A 310 9.26 -17.04 15.81
C GLU A 310 9.08 -15.57 16.18
N ILE A 311 8.43 -15.26 17.31
CA ILE A 311 8.10 -13.88 17.72
C ILE A 311 9.34 -12.97 17.71
N PRO A 312 10.47 -13.32 18.36
CA PRO A 312 11.66 -12.46 18.39
C PRO A 312 12.24 -12.14 17.01
N ARG A 313 12.08 -13.06 16.05
CA ARG A 313 12.69 -12.94 14.72
C ARG A 313 11.78 -12.24 13.72
N LEU A 314 10.48 -12.52 13.76
CA LEU A 314 9.52 -12.10 12.74
C LEU A 314 8.72 -10.86 13.14
N LEU A 315 8.24 -10.77 14.38
CA LEU A 315 7.38 -9.67 14.81
C LEU A 315 8.08 -8.30 14.72
N PRO A 316 9.35 -8.12 15.15
CA PRO A 316 10.04 -6.83 15.00
C PRO A 316 10.09 -6.31 13.58
N ARG A 317 10.21 -7.20 12.58
CA ARG A 317 10.26 -6.82 11.16
C ARG A 317 8.92 -6.28 10.70
N ALA A 318 7.82 -6.92 11.11
CA ALA A 318 6.47 -6.46 10.81
C ALA A 318 6.13 -5.14 11.51
N LEU A 319 6.55 -4.97 12.77
CA LEU A 319 6.39 -3.71 13.49
C LEU A 319 7.18 -2.58 12.83
N ASN A 320 8.42 -2.83 12.41
CA ASN A 320 9.18 -1.85 11.65
C ASN A 320 8.47 -1.44 10.35
N LEU A 321 7.94 -2.42 9.61
CA LEU A 321 7.17 -2.17 8.39
C LEU A 321 5.95 -1.26 8.66
N ILE A 322 5.17 -1.53 9.70
CA ILE A 322 4.00 -0.71 10.06
C ILE A 322 4.38 0.66 10.59
N TYR A 323 5.51 0.78 11.28
CA TYR A 323 6.03 2.09 11.66
C TYR A 323 6.36 2.94 10.43
N THR A 324 7.07 2.36 9.45
CA THR A 324 7.35 3.00 8.16
C THR A 324 6.07 3.46 7.48
N TYR A 325 5.04 2.60 7.43
CA TYR A 325 3.70 2.96 6.92
C TYR A 325 3.14 4.18 7.63
N ALA A 326 3.05 4.13 8.97
CA ALA A 326 2.46 5.19 9.76
C ALA A 326 3.18 6.52 9.55
N MET A 327 4.52 6.49 9.43
CA MET A 327 5.33 7.68 9.17
C MET A 327 5.18 8.23 7.75
N ILE A 328 4.88 7.40 6.74
CA ILE A 328 4.53 7.90 5.40
C ILE A 328 3.21 8.65 5.45
N ILE A 329 2.21 8.06 6.13
CA ILE A 329 0.90 8.71 6.29
C ILE A 329 1.04 10.03 7.07
N LYS A 330 1.81 10.04 8.16
CA LYS A 330 2.07 11.23 8.98
C LYS A 330 2.69 12.38 8.17
N ASP A 331 3.72 12.10 7.39
CA ASP A 331 4.36 13.11 6.54
C ASP A 331 3.38 13.72 5.53
N THR A 332 2.59 12.88 4.86
CA THR A 332 1.59 13.37 3.90
C THR A 332 0.53 14.22 4.61
N VAL A 333 0.08 13.81 5.80
CA VAL A 333 -0.85 14.59 6.63
C VAL A 333 -0.27 15.96 6.96
N ASP A 334 0.97 16.00 7.44
CA ASP A 334 1.59 17.24 7.91
C ASP A 334 1.89 18.18 6.73
N LEU A 335 2.28 17.64 5.57
CA LEU A 335 2.41 18.40 4.33
C LEU A 335 1.09 19.07 3.92
N VAL A 336 -0.02 18.32 3.97
CA VAL A 336 -1.36 18.85 3.64
C VAL A 336 -1.85 19.87 4.66
N LYS A 337 -1.57 19.68 5.95
CA LYS A 337 -1.93 20.68 6.98
C LYS A 337 -1.15 21.98 6.84
N ASN A 338 0.15 21.89 6.59
CA ASN A 338 1.03 23.06 6.54
C ASN A 338 0.78 23.92 5.30
N SER A 339 0.37 23.31 4.19
CA SER A 339 0.03 24.01 2.94
C SER A 339 -1.30 24.75 2.97
N GLY A 340 -2.28 24.28 3.76
CA GLY A 340 -3.56 24.98 3.96
C GLY A 340 -3.47 26.39 4.56
N SER A 341 -2.25 26.85 4.88
CA SER A 341 -1.96 28.19 5.41
C SER A 341 -1.44 29.17 4.34
N ILE A 342 -1.31 28.76 3.07
CA ILE A 342 -0.71 29.57 1.99
C ILE A 342 -1.76 29.78 0.89
N VAL A 343 -1.98 31.04 0.50
CA VAL A 343 -2.83 31.42 -0.64
C VAL A 343 -1.93 31.62 -1.87
N LYS A 344 -2.19 30.90 -2.97
CA LYS A 344 -1.58 31.18 -4.27
C LYS A 344 -2.64 31.63 -5.28
N LEU A 345 -2.23 32.53 -6.17
CA LEU A 345 -3.08 33.17 -7.18
C LEU A 345 -3.05 32.45 -8.54
N GLU A 346 -2.11 31.52 -8.77
CA GLU A 346 -1.97 30.78 -10.02
C GLU A 346 -1.77 29.29 -9.76
N ALA A 347 -2.58 28.45 -10.42
CA ALA A 347 -2.45 27.01 -10.39
C ALA A 347 -1.66 26.53 -11.62
N GLU A 348 -0.52 25.89 -11.41
CA GLU A 348 0.11 25.09 -12.47
C GLU A 348 -0.65 23.77 -12.63
N ASP A 349 -1.61 23.73 -13.55
CA ASP A 349 -2.45 22.55 -13.77
C ASP A 349 -1.66 21.39 -14.38
N THR A 350 -1.30 20.43 -13.53
CA THR A 350 -0.75 19.14 -13.96
C THR A 350 -1.90 18.21 -14.30
N TYR A 351 -2.01 17.80 -15.57
CA TYR A 351 -3.03 16.85 -15.95
C TYR A 351 -2.66 15.42 -15.52
N PHE A 352 -3.48 14.83 -14.64
CA PHE A 352 -3.40 13.42 -14.30
C PHE A 352 -4.40 12.62 -15.14
N PRO A 353 -3.95 11.71 -16.02
CA PRO A 353 -4.87 10.83 -16.73
C PRO A 353 -5.65 9.95 -15.76
N ALA A 354 -6.93 9.77 -16.04
CA ALA A 354 -7.78 8.86 -15.28
C ALA A 354 -7.31 7.40 -15.44
N PRO A 355 -7.37 6.59 -14.37
CA PRO A 355 -7.20 5.14 -14.48
C PRO A 355 -8.26 4.54 -15.42
N ILE A 356 -7.92 3.45 -16.12
CA ILE A 356 -8.85 2.77 -17.03
C ILE A 356 -9.89 1.90 -16.33
#